data_AF-A0A0A7LUW7-F1
#
_entry.id   AF-A0A0A7LUW7-F1
#
_cell.length_a   1.000
_cell.length_b   1.000
_cell.length_c   1.000
_cell.angle_alpha   90.00
_cell.angle_beta   90.00
_cell.angle_gamma   90.00
#
_symmetry.space_group_name_H-M   'P 1'
#
loop_
_entity.id
_entity.type
_entity.pdbx_description
1 polymer ?
#
loop_
_entity_poly.entity_id
_entity_poly.type
_entity_poly.pdbx_seq_one_letter_code
_entity_poly.pdbx_strand_id
1 'polypeptide(L)'
;MTFSQAVGNSASSLAGLQVFSAQRGGKLAGTSTVAGSTLTFDPLRAFKPGEQISVTLTSALKSTAGAALAKPYVYQFTAAATGGTGSYTRAPISRWVGLSLV
;
A
#
# COMPACT_ATOMS: atom_id res chain seq x y z
N MET A 1 -0.97 -9.10 -3.28
CA MET A 1 0.48 -9.21 -3.07
C MET A 1 0.93 -10.61 -3.45
N THR A 2 2.11 -10.76 -4.05
CA THR A 2 2.56 -12.05 -4.61
C THR A 2 3.83 -12.50 -3.91
N PHE A 3 3.88 -13.76 -3.50
CA PHE A 3 5.00 -14.38 -2.81
C PHE A 3 5.76 -15.32 -3.76
N SER A 4 7.00 -15.68 -3.39
CA SER A 4 7.80 -16.67 -4.13
C SER A 4 7.35 -18.11 -3.90
N GLN A 5 6.44 -18.33 -2.94
CA GLN A 5 5.88 -19.65 -2.60
C GLN A 5 4.37 -19.52 -2.35
N ALA A 6 3.67 -20.66 -2.41
CA ALA A 6 2.26 -20.70 -2.05
C ALA A 6 2.06 -20.35 -0.56
N VAL A 7 1.09 -19.50 -0.27
CA VAL A 7 0.81 -19.02 1.10
C VAL A 7 -0.14 -20.00 1.79
N GLY A 8 0.07 -20.24 3.09
CA GLY A 8 -0.83 -21.03 3.91
C GLY A 8 -2.17 -20.31 4.13
N ASN A 9 -3.28 -21.04 3.98
CA ASN A 9 -4.65 -20.51 4.10
C ASN A 9 -5.24 -20.65 5.52
N SER A 10 -4.45 -21.08 6.50
CA SER A 10 -4.87 -21.22 7.89
C SER A 10 -5.08 -19.86 8.56
N ALA A 11 -6.06 -19.76 9.46
CA ALA A 11 -6.37 -18.52 10.19
C ALA A 11 -5.15 -17.92 10.92
N SER A 12 -4.28 -18.77 11.49
CA SER A 12 -3.03 -18.32 12.14
C SER A 12 -2.04 -17.68 11.15
N SER A 13 -1.96 -18.20 9.92
CA SER A 13 -1.11 -17.63 8.87
C SER A 13 -1.66 -16.31 8.33
N LEU A 14 -2.97 -16.23 8.13
CA LEU A 14 -3.65 -15.02 7.67
C LEU A 14 -3.65 -13.90 8.73
N ALA A 15 -3.61 -14.25 10.02
CA ALA A 15 -3.41 -13.28 11.11
C ALA A 15 -2.07 -12.55 11.05
N GLY A 16 -1.10 -13.08 10.28
CA GLY A 16 0.17 -12.44 10.00
C GLY A 16 0.07 -11.23 9.07
N LEU A 17 -1.04 -11.07 8.34
CA LEU A 17 -1.34 -9.88 7.58
C LEU A 17 -2.14 -8.89 8.43
N GLN A 18 -1.62 -7.68 8.56
CA GLN A 18 -2.29 -6.61 9.28
C GLN A 18 -2.26 -5.34 8.46
N VAL A 19 -3.44 -4.77 8.19
CA VAL A 19 -3.57 -3.52 7.44
C VAL A 19 -4.01 -2.43 8.40
N PHE A 20 -3.33 -1.29 8.38
CA PHE A 20 -3.57 -0.14 9.24
C PHE A 20 -3.87 1.09 8.41
N SER A 21 -4.74 1.92 8.95
CA SER A 21 -5.24 3.14 8.31
C SER A 21 -4.92 4.34 9.20
N ALA A 22 -4.22 5.32 8.63
CA ALA A 22 -3.79 6.51 9.36
C ALA A 22 -4.96 7.42 9.75
N GLN A 23 -6.01 7.49 8.93
CA GLN A 23 -7.19 8.33 9.18
C GLN A 23 -8.28 7.63 10.00
N ARG A 24 -8.30 6.29 10.04
CA ARG A 24 -9.22 5.54 10.93
C ARG A 24 -8.57 5.15 12.24
N GLY A 25 -7.30 5.50 12.45
CA GLY A 25 -6.62 5.39 13.74
C GLY A 25 -6.35 3.96 14.19
N GLY A 26 -6.22 3.00 13.28
CA GLY A 26 -5.98 1.61 13.69
C GLY A 26 -6.06 0.56 12.61
N LYS A 27 -6.11 -0.70 13.06
CA LYS A 27 -6.20 -1.88 12.21
C LYS A 27 -7.54 -1.89 11.46
N LEU A 28 -7.48 -2.02 10.15
CA LEU A 28 -8.63 -2.24 9.30
C LEU A 28 -9.09 -3.69 9.41
N ALA A 29 -10.37 -3.87 9.71
CA ALA A 29 -11.03 -5.15 9.56
C ALA A 29 -11.23 -5.46 8.08
N GLY A 30 -11.06 -6.74 7.72
CA GLY A 30 -11.20 -7.20 6.35
C GLY A 30 -11.00 -8.71 6.26
N THR A 31 -11.28 -9.26 5.08
CA THR A 31 -11.08 -10.67 4.77
C THR A 31 -9.77 -10.82 3.99
N SER A 32 -8.99 -11.83 4.35
CA SER A 32 -7.79 -12.20 3.61
C SER A 32 -8.06 -13.47 2.83
N THR A 33 -7.83 -13.45 1.52
CA THR A 33 -7.98 -14.60 0.64
C THR A 33 -6.64 -14.98 0.04
N VAL A 34 -6.43 -16.27 -0.18
CA VAL A 34 -5.19 -16.81 -0.75
C VAL A 34 -5.53 -17.63 -1.98
N ALA A 35 -4.83 -17.36 -3.06
CA ALA A 35 -4.85 -18.11 -4.30
C ALA A 35 -3.41 -18.44 -4.70
N GLY A 36 -2.96 -19.65 -4.35
CA GLY A 36 -1.57 -20.08 -4.56
C GLY A 36 -0.59 -19.18 -3.83
N SER A 37 0.24 -18.45 -4.56
CA SER A 37 1.21 -17.49 -4.03
C SER A 37 0.68 -16.06 -3.91
N THR A 38 -0.58 -15.82 -4.26
CA THR A 38 -1.20 -14.50 -4.17
C THR A 38 -2.04 -14.41 -2.91
N LEU A 39 -1.77 -13.40 -2.09
CA LEU A 39 -2.62 -13.00 -0.98
C LEU A 39 -3.33 -11.69 -1.32
N THR A 40 -4.63 -11.66 -1.07
CA THR A 40 -5.49 -10.51 -1.29
C THR A 40 -6.16 -10.13 0.03
N PHE A 41 -6.22 -8.84 0.33
CA PHE A 41 -6.94 -8.31 1.47
C PHE A 41 -8.08 -7.43 0.99
N ASP A 42 -9.29 -7.77 1.41
CA ASP A 42 -10.50 -7.00 1.13
C ASP A 42 -10.95 -6.31 2.43
N PRO A 43 -10.79 -4.98 2.55
CA PRO A 43 -11.20 -4.24 3.73
C PRO A 43 -12.73 -4.14 3.81
N LEU A 44 -13.30 -4.39 4.99
CA LEU A 44 -14.75 -4.26 5.23
C LEU A 44 -15.25 -2.82 5.00
N ARG A 45 -14.34 -1.83 5.10
CA ARG A 45 -14.61 -0.42 4.86
C ARG A 45 -13.58 0.12 3.87
N ALA A 46 -14.07 0.73 2.80
CA ALA A 46 -13.22 1.40 1.81
C ALA A 46 -12.26 2.41 2.45
N PHE A 47 -11.08 2.56 1.86
CA PHE A 47 -10.09 3.57 2.24
C PHE A 47 -10.62 4.98 1.99
N LYS A 48 -10.11 5.96 2.73
CA LYS A 48 -10.40 7.36 2.45
C LYS A 48 -9.52 7.88 1.29
N PRO A 49 -10.01 8.82 0.47
CA PRO A 49 -9.20 9.46 -0.58
C PRO A 49 -7.93 10.09 0.00
N GLY A 50 -6.77 9.80 -0.60
CA GLY A 50 -5.48 10.36 -0.18
C GLY A 50 -4.96 9.83 1.18
N GLU A 51 -5.57 8.78 1.72
CA GLU A 51 -5.17 8.20 2.99
C GLU A 51 -3.91 7.34 2.85
N GLN A 52 -2.98 7.47 3.80
CA GLN A 52 -1.86 6.55 3.92
C GLN A 52 -2.29 5.24 4.61
N ILE A 53 -2.06 4.13 3.92
CA ILE A 53 -2.31 2.77 4.38
C ILE A 53 -0.98 2.09 4.65
N SER A 54 -0.86 1.41 5.78
CA SER A 54 0.31 0.62 6.16
C SER A 54 -0.07 -0.86 6.23
N VAL A 55 0.61 -1.68 5.44
CA VAL A 55 0.43 -3.13 5.39
C VAL A 55 1.63 -3.79 6.05
N THR A 56 1.38 -4.50 7.14
CA THR A 56 2.38 -5.23 7.91
C THR A 56 2.20 -6.73 7.69
N LEU A 57 3.28 -7.38 7.28
CA LEU A 57 3.43 -8.82 7.16
C LEU A 57 4.36 -9.29 8.27
N THR A 58 3.85 -10.14 9.17
CA THR A 58 4.63 -10.69 10.27
C THR A 58 5.12 -12.10 9.97
N SER A 59 6.00 -12.62 10.81
CA SER A 59 6.49 -14.02 10.74
C SER A 59 5.41 -15.06 11.04
N ALA A 60 4.22 -14.66 11.48
CA ALA A 60 3.07 -15.57 11.59
C ALA A 60 2.60 -16.07 10.21
N LEU A 61 2.86 -15.28 9.15
CA LEU A 61 2.54 -15.66 7.79
C LEU A 61 3.50 -16.76 7.31
N LYS A 62 2.93 -17.88 6.89
CA LYS A 62 3.65 -19.09 6.50
C LYS A 62 3.28 -19.53 5.10
N SER A 63 4.20 -20.21 4.44
CA SER A 63 3.99 -20.97 3.21
C SER A 63 3.13 -22.22 3.49
N THR A 64 2.54 -22.81 2.45
CA THR A 64 1.89 -24.13 2.54
C THR A 64 2.84 -25.23 3.02
N ALA A 65 4.16 -25.06 2.79
CA ALA A 65 5.20 -25.94 3.31
C ALA A 65 5.59 -25.66 4.78
N GLY A 66 4.92 -24.71 5.45
CA GLY A 66 5.16 -24.36 6.86
C GLY A 66 6.30 -23.36 7.11
N ALA A 67 7.03 -22.96 6.06
CA ALA A 67 8.09 -21.95 6.16
C ALA A 67 7.51 -20.57 6.50
N ALA A 68 7.98 -19.96 7.58
CA ALA A 68 7.61 -18.60 7.97
C ALA A 68 8.33 -17.55 7.13
N LEU A 69 7.80 -16.32 7.10
CA LEU A 69 8.56 -15.17 6.59
C LEU A 69 9.87 -15.03 7.36
N ALA A 70 11.00 -14.96 6.63
CA ALA A 70 12.32 -14.80 7.23
C ALA A 70 12.47 -13.47 7.99
N LYS A 71 11.79 -12.42 7.53
CA LYS A 71 11.73 -11.10 8.17
C LYS A 71 10.32 -10.52 8.02
N PRO A 72 9.84 -9.75 9.00
CA PRO A 72 8.61 -8.99 8.83
C PRO A 72 8.82 -7.91 7.75
N TYR A 73 7.77 -7.63 6.98
CA TYR A 73 7.77 -6.60 5.95
C TYR A 73 6.67 -5.59 6.24
N VAL A 74 6.99 -4.31 6.12
CA VAL A 74 6.00 -3.24 6.17
C VAL A 74 6.06 -2.49 4.86
N TYR A 75 4.90 -2.28 4.26
CA TYR A 75 4.74 -1.51 3.04
C TYR A 75 3.66 -0.46 3.21
N GLN A 76 3.94 0.77 2.80
CA GLN A 76 2.98 1.86 2.84
C GLN A 76 2.63 2.32 1.43
N PHE A 77 1.35 2.63 1.23
CA PHE A 77 0.86 3.26 0.01
C PHE A 77 -0.20 4.30 0.34
N THR A 78 -0.40 5.25 -0.57
CA THR A 78 -1.48 6.23 -0.47
C THR A 78 -2.65 5.76 -1.33
N ALA A 79 -3.83 5.63 -0.72
CA ALA A 79 -5.05 5.31 -1.44
C ALA A 79 -5.38 6.42 -2.46
N ALA A 80 -5.83 6.02 -3.65
CA ALA A 80 -6.13 6.96 -4.71
C ALA A 80 -7.09 8.06 -4.22
N ALA A 81 -6.73 9.32 -4.48
CA ALA A 81 -7.60 10.45 -4.22
C ALA A 81 -8.60 10.57 -5.38
N THR A 82 -9.88 10.36 -5.14
CA THR A 82 -10.92 10.66 -6.13
C THR A 82 -11.13 12.17 -6.17
N GLY A 83 -10.65 12.85 -7.22
CA GLY A 83 -10.99 14.27 -7.48
C GLY A 83 -9.84 15.31 -7.43
N GLY A 84 -8.59 14.94 -7.70
CA GLY A 84 -7.49 15.91 -7.78
C GLY A 84 -7.16 16.35 -9.21
N THR A 85 -7.80 17.38 -9.76
CA THR A 85 -7.37 18.03 -11.01
C THR A 85 -6.29 19.07 -10.73
N GLY A 86 -5.11 18.64 -10.29
CA GLY A 86 -3.96 19.53 -10.14
C GLY A 86 -3.44 19.94 -11.52
N SER A 87 -3.84 21.11 -12.03
CA SER A 87 -3.28 21.68 -13.25
C SER A 87 -2.09 22.57 -12.90
N TYR A 88 -0.87 22.07 -13.08
CA TYR A 88 0.34 22.85 -12.91
C TYR A 88 0.72 23.49 -14.25
N THR A 89 0.19 24.68 -14.54
CA THR A 89 0.71 25.47 -15.66
C THR A 89 2.01 26.14 -15.21
N ARG A 90 3.14 25.72 -15.79
CA ARG A 90 4.41 26.46 -15.69
C ARG A 90 4.15 27.89 -16.18
N ALA A 91 4.26 28.87 -15.28
CA ALA A 91 4.28 30.27 -15.70
C ALA A 91 5.46 30.47 -16.66
N PRO A 92 5.26 31.08 -17.84
CA PRO A 92 6.38 31.41 -18.71
C PRO A 92 7.31 32.36 -17.96
N ILE A 93 8.58 31.99 -17.84
CA ILE A 93 9.62 32.90 -17.40
C ILE A 93 9.73 34.01 -18.47
N SER A 94 9.32 35.23 -18.12
CA SER A 94 9.59 36.41 -18.95
C SER A 94 11.09 36.70 -18.91
N ARG A 95 11.81 36.09 -19.85
CA ARG A 95 13.21 36.41 -20.11
C ARG A 95 13.25 37.84 -20.64
N TRP A 96 13.58 38.81 -19.80
CA TRP A 96 13.89 40.17 -20.22
C TRP A 96 15.08 40.13 -21.20
N VAL A 97 14.80 40.19 -22.50
CA VAL A 97 15.80 40.46 -23.52
C VAL A 97 15.81 41.96 -23.71
N GLY A 98 16.73 42.63 -23.00
CA GLY A 98 16.88 44.06 -23.11
C GLY A 98 18.09 44.56 -22.35
N LEU A 99 19.29 44.33 -22.90
CA LEU A 99 20.35 45.34 -22.88
C LEU A 99 21.42 45.01 -23.93
N SER A 100 21.43 45.79 -25.01
CA SER A 100 22.55 45.92 -25.93
C SER A 100 23.50 46.96 -25.34
N LEU A 101 24.75 46.59 -25.05
CA LEU A 101 25.86 47.50 -24.79
C LEU A 101 27.18 46.72 -24.90
N VAL A 102 27.78 46.73 -26.10
CA VAL A 102 29.00 47.49 -26.46
C VAL A 102 28.86 47.85 -27.94
#